data_AF-A0A6A3W9P4-F1
#
_entry.id   AF-A0A6A3W9P4-F1
#
_cell.length_a   1.000
_cell.length_b   1.000
_cell.length_c   1.000
_cell.angle_alpha   90.00
_cell.angle_beta   90.00
_cell.angle_gamma   90.00
#
_symmetry.space_group_name_H-M   'P 1'
#
loop_
_entity.id
_entity.type
_entity.pdbx_description
1 polymer ?
#
loop_
_entity_poly.entity_id
_entity_poly.type
_entity_poly.pdbx_seq_one_letter_code
_entity_poly.pdbx_strand_id
1 'polypeptide(L)'
;MTRLLYRAVASAVALTTALSTLTTAQFSNSSSTDSAVAGVEDENFGVGCGGDVDYPIATDDSTVLPRFAYLVTNPLAEFIAVHFKDFNLPDSDYVQVRAADPAAKDARVLQYRGNDTMGAFFSDALSTSSVIVELFTDAASSVETANATECVGFAVDSYQYLGQGSTLNGSKEEVCGADNSQEARCYSGYASAFQASNAVARLLIKKSTGSYFCTGWLLGSEGHVITNHHCISTQAHASNTEFEFMAEGSSCGVNCAGPRACQGNFVASSATLIYA
;
A
#
# COMPACT_ATOMS: atom_id res chain seq x y z
N MET A 1 64.19 -52.32 33.29
CA MET A 1 63.66 -52.44 31.91
C MET A 1 62.89 -51.17 31.59
N THR A 2 63.27 -50.58 30.48
CA THR A 2 63.03 -49.22 29.96
C THR A 2 61.55 -48.86 29.81
N ARG A 3 61.13 -47.67 30.29
CA ARG A 3 59.86 -47.04 29.92
C ARG A 3 60.13 -45.83 29.03
N LEU A 4 59.50 -45.89 27.86
CA LEU A 4 59.69 -45.02 26.70
C LEU A 4 59.13 -43.61 26.91
N LEU A 5 59.89 -42.64 26.41
CA LEU A 5 59.48 -41.27 26.10
C LEU A 5 58.53 -41.28 24.88
N TYR A 6 57.33 -40.72 25.03
CA TYR A 6 56.44 -40.43 23.91
C TYR A 6 56.79 -39.03 23.36
N ARG A 7 57.26 -38.98 22.11
CA ARG A 7 57.38 -37.75 21.32
C ARG A 7 56.07 -37.54 20.55
N ALA A 8 55.51 -36.34 20.68
CA ALA A 8 54.39 -35.86 19.89
C ALA A 8 54.84 -35.65 18.43
N VAL A 9 54.09 -36.20 17.47
CA VAL A 9 54.19 -35.89 16.04
C VAL A 9 52.90 -35.18 15.67
N ALA A 10 52.99 -33.87 15.41
CA ALA A 10 51.90 -33.09 14.86
C ALA A 10 51.74 -33.43 13.38
N SER A 11 50.58 -33.94 12.98
CA SER A 11 50.20 -34.09 11.57
C SER A 11 49.34 -32.89 11.17
N ALA A 12 49.83 -32.11 10.20
CA ALA A 12 49.09 -31.02 9.59
C ALA A 12 48.04 -31.58 8.62
N VAL A 13 46.76 -31.37 8.93
CA VAL A 13 45.67 -31.57 7.98
C VAL A 13 45.28 -30.19 7.45
N ALA A 14 45.53 -29.97 6.16
CA ALA A 14 45.07 -28.80 5.44
C ALA A 14 43.55 -28.93 5.20
N LEU A 15 42.74 -28.09 5.86
CA LEU A 15 41.36 -27.84 5.44
C LEU A 15 41.32 -26.55 4.63
N THR A 16 40.98 -26.70 3.36
CA THR A 16 40.61 -25.65 2.43
C THR A 16 39.31 -25.00 2.87
N THR A 17 39.37 -23.73 3.31
CA THR A 17 38.19 -22.89 3.50
C THR A 17 37.72 -22.37 2.14
N ALA A 18 36.57 -22.82 1.67
CA ALA A 18 35.85 -22.18 0.58
C ALA A 18 35.37 -20.80 1.04
N LEU A 19 35.85 -19.73 0.40
CA LEU A 19 35.31 -18.38 0.58
C LEU A 19 33.97 -18.29 -0.15
N SER A 20 32.87 -18.36 0.59
CA SER A 20 31.56 -17.91 0.13
C SER A 20 31.55 -16.38 0.06
N THR A 21 31.51 -15.83 -1.16
CA THR A 21 31.33 -14.40 -1.41
C THR A 21 29.90 -14.01 -1.04
N LEU A 22 29.72 -13.46 0.16
CA LEU A 22 28.53 -12.70 0.51
C LEU A 22 28.67 -11.32 -0.15
N THR A 23 27.97 -11.12 -1.26
CA THR A 23 27.71 -9.78 -1.80
C THR A 23 26.82 -9.04 -0.81
N THR A 24 27.44 -8.21 0.04
CA THR A 24 26.74 -7.17 0.79
C THR A 24 26.12 -6.21 -0.21
N ALA A 25 24.79 -6.19 -0.31
CA ALA A 25 24.07 -5.13 -1.00
C ALA A 25 24.48 -3.80 -0.37
N GLN A 26 25.16 -2.96 -1.14
CA GLN A 26 25.48 -1.60 -0.73
C GLN A 26 24.19 -0.79 -0.80
N PHE A 27 23.57 -0.52 0.35
CA PHE A 27 22.56 0.53 0.48
C PHE A 27 23.22 1.86 0.16
N SER A 28 23.07 2.31 -1.09
CA SER A 28 23.47 3.66 -1.49
C SER A 28 22.39 4.61 -1.01
N ASN A 29 22.60 5.17 0.19
CA ASN A 29 21.76 6.24 0.70
C ASN A 29 22.14 7.55 -0.02
N SER A 30 21.64 7.71 -1.23
CA SER A 30 21.71 8.98 -1.96
C SER A 30 20.64 9.90 -1.38
N SER A 31 21.01 10.75 -0.43
CA SER A 31 20.17 11.86 -0.01
C SER A 31 20.09 12.89 -1.15
N SER A 32 19.15 12.71 -2.07
CA SER A 32 18.70 13.81 -2.90
C SER A 32 17.98 14.80 -2.00
N THR A 33 18.35 16.08 -2.11
CA THR A 33 17.64 17.19 -1.48
C THR A 33 16.42 17.57 -2.32
N ASP A 34 15.65 16.56 -2.73
CA ASP A 34 14.30 16.78 -3.21
C ASP A 34 13.37 16.81 -2.00
N SER A 35 12.31 17.60 -2.08
CA SER A 35 11.40 17.84 -0.96
C SER A 35 10.70 16.54 -0.56
N ALA A 36 11.30 15.75 0.33
CA ALA A 36 10.76 14.47 0.78
C ALA A 36 9.36 14.69 1.34
N VAL A 37 8.37 14.22 0.59
CA VAL A 37 6.97 14.33 0.97
C VAL A 37 6.74 13.36 2.12
N ALA A 38 6.30 13.88 3.26
CA ALA A 38 6.08 13.04 4.44
C ALA A 38 5.12 11.88 4.14
N GLY A 39 5.54 10.66 4.47
CA GLY A 39 4.74 9.46 4.24
C GLY A 39 4.75 8.94 2.80
N VAL A 40 5.65 9.42 1.95
CA VAL A 40 5.90 8.90 0.60
C VAL A 40 7.34 8.42 0.52
N GLU A 41 7.55 7.27 -0.09
CA GLU A 41 8.88 6.72 -0.35
C GLU A 41 8.98 6.34 -1.83
N ASP A 42 10.08 6.75 -2.46
CA ASP A 42 10.37 6.42 -3.85
C ASP A 42 10.72 4.94 -3.94
N GLU A 43 10.18 4.26 -4.95
CA GLU A 43 10.52 2.90 -5.32
C GLU A 43 10.70 2.85 -6.83
N ASN A 44 11.47 1.90 -7.34
CA ASN A 44 11.56 1.75 -8.79
C ASN A 44 11.64 0.27 -9.13
N PHE A 45 10.49 -0.28 -9.48
CA PHE A 45 10.40 -1.64 -9.99
C PHE A 45 9.24 -1.75 -10.97
N GLY A 46 9.32 -2.74 -11.83
CA GLY A 46 8.30 -2.95 -12.84
C GLY A 46 8.69 -4.04 -13.81
N VAL A 47 7.74 -4.34 -14.69
CA VAL A 47 7.88 -5.33 -15.75
C VAL A 47 7.39 -4.69 -17.04
N GLY A 48 8.19 -4.71 -18.10
CA GLY A 48 7.88 -4.07 -19.37
C GLY A 48 7.99 -2.54 -19.28
N CYS A 49 6.86 -1.84 -19.17
CA CYS A 49 6.83 -0.38 -19.24
C CYS A 49 7.53 0.32 -18.12
N GLY A 50 8.64 0.97 -18.45
CA GLY A 50 9.48 1.69 -17.48
C GLY A 50 10.13 0.78 -16.44
N GLY A 51 9.97 -0.54 -16.56
CA GLY A 51 10.50 -1.53 -15.65
C GLY A 51 11.87 -2.05 -16.09
N ASP A 52 12.65 -2.52 -15.12
CA ASP A 52 13.97 -3.11 -15.36
C ASP A 52 13.90 -4.57 -15.86
N VAL A 53 12.71 -5.16 -15.88
CA VAL A 53 12.46 -6.57 -16.24
C VAL A 53 11.61 -6.64 -17.50
N ASP A 54 11.97 -7.48 -18.46
CA ASP A 54 11.17 -7.70 -19.67
C ASP A 54 9.80 -8.32 -19.37
N TYR A 55 8.78 -7.96 -20.15
CA TYR A 55 7.46 -8.56 -20.02
C TYR A 55 7.50 -10.07 -20.36
N PRO A 56 6.97 -10.96 -19.51
CA PRO A 56 7.04 -12.39 -19.74
C PRO A 56 6.10 -12.80 -20.89
N ILE A 57 6.69 -13.31 -21.99
CA ILE A 57 5.97 -13.74 -23.21
C ILE A 57 5.83 -15.26 -23.35
N ALA A 58 6.30 -16.05 -22.39
CA ALA A 58 6.36 -17.51 -22.48
C ALA A 58 5.37 -18.23 -21.56
N THR A 59 4.64 -19.20 -22.11
CA THR A 59 3.66 -20.07 -21.43
C THR A 59 4.35 -21.10 -20.53
N ASP A 60 4.02 -21.12 -19.24
CA ASP A 60 4.11 -22.33 -18.43
C ASP A 60 2.73 -22.59 -17.84
N ASP A 61 1.94 -23.41 -18.55
CA ASP A 61 0.55 -23.76 -18.21
C ASP A 61 0.44 -24.67 -16.97
N SER A 62 1.55 -25.01 -16.32
CA SER A 62 1.52 -26.06 -15.31
C SER A 62 1.12 -25.58 -13.91
N THR A 63 1.24 -24.27 -13.58
CA THR A 63 0.82 -23.71 -12.28
C THR A 63 0.52 -22.20 -12.32
N VAL A 64 -0.47 -21.75 -11.54
CA VAL A 64 -0.76 -20.32 -11.31
C VAL A 64 0.30 -19.75 -10.34
N LEU A 65 1.49 -19.50 -10.86
CA LEU A 65 2.57 -18.84 -10.12
C LEU A 65 2.77 -17.42 -10.62
N PRO A 66 3.16 -16.48 -9.74
CA PRO A 66 3.49 -15.13 -10.17
C PRO A 66 4.73 -15.17 -11.09
N ARG A 67 4.66 -14.47 -12.22
CA ARG A 67 5.76 -14.33 -13.18
C ARG A 67 6.75 -13.25 -12.78
N PHE A 68 6.34 -12.38 -11.87
CA PHE A 68 7.16 -11.39 -11.20
C PHE A 68 6.63 -11.20 -9.79
N ALA A 69 7.52 -10.94 -8.83
CA ALA A 69 7.15 -10.60 -7.47
C ALA A 69 8.17 -9.62 -6.89
N TYR A 70 7.69 -8.57 -6.24
CA TYR A 70 8.51 -7.58 -5.54
C TYR A 70 7.96 -7.31 -4.15
N LEU A 71 8.82 -7.32 -3.14
CA LEU A 71 8.46 -7.11 -1.74
C LEU A 71 8.78 -5.67 -1.34
N VAL A 72 7.76 -4.91 -0.96
CA VAL A 72 7.90 -3.60 -0.31
C VAL A 72 7.76 -3.81 1.19
N THR A 73 8.71 -3.31 1.97
CA THR A 73 8.68 -3.39 3.44
C THR A 73 9.08 -2.06 4.06
N ASN A 74 8.23 -1.54 4.93
CA ASN A 74 8.48 -0.31 5.66
C ASN A 74 8.02 -0.47 7.12
N PRO A 75 8.94 -0.51 8.10
CA PRO A 75 8.60 -0.71 9.51
C PRO A 75 7.85 0.47 10.14
N LEU A 76 7.81 1.63 9.47
CA LEU A 76 7.07 2.82 9.90
C LEU A 76 5.70 2.91 9.23
N ALA A 77 5.34 2.00 8.34
CA ALA A 77 4.07 2.04 7.62
C ALA A 77 2.86 1.77 8.52
N GLU A 78 1.90 2.68 8.47
CA GLU A 78 0.54 2.47 9.01
C GLU A 78 -0.38 1.79 7.98
N PHE A 79 -0.06 1.98 6.71
CA PHE A 79 -0.60 1.27 5.56
C PHE A 79 0.45 1.28 4.45
N ILE A 80 0.21 0.55 3.35
CA ILE A 80 0.96 0.73 2.10
C ILE A 80 -0.03 0.85 0.95
N ALA A 81 0.10 1.93 0.17
CA ALA A 81 -0.57 2.14 -1.11
C ALA A 81 0.48 2.40 -2.19
N VAL A 82 0.61 1.49 -3.14
CA VAL A 82 1.63 1.54 -4.19
C VAL A 82 1.14 2.43 -5.33
N HIS A 83 2.00 3.29 -5.86
CA HIS A 83 1.69 4.10 -7.04
C HIS A 83 2.19 3.40 -8.31
N PHE A 84 1.26 2.99 -9.16
CA PHE A 84 1.56 2.56 -10.51
C PHE A 84 1.58 3.78 -11.42
N LYS A 85 2.56 3.86 -12.32
CA LYS A 85 2.74 4.99 -13.24
C LYS A 85 2.38 4.64 -14.69
N ASP A 86 2.84 3.49 -15.17
CA ASP A 86 2.72 3.08 -16.58
C ASP A 86 1.99 1.73 -16.70
N PHE A 87 0.84 1.58 -16.04
CA PHE A 87 0.10 0.32 -16.03
C PHE A 87 -0.65 0.10 -17.35
N ASN A 88 -0.27 -0.92 -18.10
CA ASN A 88 -0.92 -1.35 -19.33
C ASN A 88 -0.70 -2.84 -19.54
N LEU A 89 -1.64 -3.67 -19.11
CA LEU A 89 -1.55 -5.13 -19.20
C LEU A 89 -2.50 -5.68 -20.26
N PRO A 90 -2.22 -6.86 -20.84
CA PRO A 90 -3.22 -7.62 -21.57
C PRO A 90 -4.47 -7.85 -20.73
N ASP A 91 -5.64 -7.95 -21.38
CA ASP A 91 -6.94 -8.07 -20.71
C ASP A 91 -7.04 -9.23 -19.70
N SER A 92 -6.33 -10.33 -19.98
CA SER A 92 -6.30 -11.54 -19.16
C SER A 92 -5.30 -11.47 -17.99
N ASP A 93 -4.37 -10.52 -18.03
CA ASP A 93 -3.26 -10.42 -17.09
C ASP A 93 -3.64 -9.45 -15.95
N TYR A 94 -3.02 -9.67 -14.80
CA TYR A 94 -3.31 -8.85 -13.62
C TYR A 94 -2.12 -8.74 -12.69
N VAL A 95 -2.07 -7.62 -11.98
CA VAL A 95 -1.20 -7.42 -10.83
C VAL A 95 -2.01 -7.64 -9.56
N GLN A 96 -1.44 -8.42 -8.66
CA GLN A 96 -1.95 -8.65 -7.33
C GLN A 96 -1.11 -7.89 -6.30
N VAL A 97 -1.77 -7.21 -5.36
CA VAL A 97 -1.13 -6.58 -4.20
C VAL A 97 -1.77 -7.16 -2.94
N ARG A 98 -0.95 -7.71 -2.05
CA ARG A 98 -1.42 -8.31 -0.79
C ARG A 98 -0.41 -8.07 0.33
N ALA A 99 -0.87 -8.16 1.57
CA ALA A 99 0.03 -8.09 2.71
C ALA A 99 1.06 -9.23 2.66
N ALA A 100 2.31 -8.90 2.97
CA ALA A 100 3.42 -9.84 3.11
C ALA A 100 3.79 -10.08 4.58
N ASP A 101 3.35 -9.20 5.48
CA ASP A 101 3.51 -9.36 6.93
C ASP A 101 2.53 -10.41 7.45
N PRO A 102 3.01 -11.54 8.01
CA PRO A 102 2.15 -12.58 8.58
C PRO A 102 1.31 -12.09 9.78
N ALA A 103 1.71 -10.98 10.41
CA ALA A 103 0.98 -10.36 11.51
C ALA A 103 -0.06 -9.33 11.05
N ALA A 104 -0.13 -9.02 9.75
CA ALA A 104 -1.10 -8.09 9.20
C ALA A 104 -2.53 -8.56 9.48
N LYS A 105 -3.36 -7.65 9.99
CA LYS A 105 -4.80 -7.90 10.17
C LYS A 105 -5.56 -7.73 8.86
N ASP A 106 -5.04 -6.94 7.94
CA ASP A 106 -5.61 -6.74 6.62
C ASP A 106 -5.20 -7.88 5.69
N ALA A 107 -6.11 -8.84 5.51
CA ALA A 107 -5.92 -10.02 4.67
C ALA A 107 -6.47 -9.85 3.25
N ARG A 108 -6.83 -8.63 2.84
CA ARG A 108 -7.33 -8.37 1.48
C ARG A 108 -6.25 -8.67 0.44
N VAL A 109 -6.70 -9.19 -0.69
CA VAL A 109 -5.90 -9.41 -1.88
C VAL A 109 -6.48 -8.52 -2.97
N LEU A 110 -5.74 -7.47 -3.31
CA LEU A 110 -6.15 -6.49 -4.33
C LEU A 110 -5.71 -7.01 -5.69
N GLN A 111 -6.58 -6.94 -6.69
CA GLN A 111 -6.26 -7.34 -8.06
C GLN A 111 -6.62 -6.21 -9.02
N TYR A 112 -5.64 -5.83 -9.85
CA TYR A 112 -5.78 -4.82 -10.91
C TYR A 112 -5.56 -5.52 -12.25
N ARG A 113 -6.56 -5.49 -13.13
CA ARG A 113 -6.56 -6.22 -14.41
C ARG A 113 -6.37 -5.28 -15.58
N GLY A 114 -5.76 -5.76 -16.66
CA GLY A 114 -5.53 -4.95 -17.87
C GLY A 114 -6.81 -4.41 -18.51
N ASN A 115 -7.91 -5.17 -18.44
CA ASN A 115 -9.20 -4.77 -19.00
C ASN A 115 -9.95 -3.72 -18.17
N ASP A 116 -9.57 -3.52 -16.90
CA ASP A 116 -10.28 -2.67 -15.94
C ASP A 116 -9.43 -1.47 -15.48
N THR A 117 -8.11 -1.51 -15.65
CA THR A 117 -7.19 -0.50 -15.12
C THR A 117 -6.08 -0.17 -16.12
N MET A 118 -5.80 1.12 -16.29
CA MET A 118 -4.73 1.60 -17.16
C MET A 118 -4.11 2.91 -16.63
N GLY A 119 -2.88 3.20 -17.06
CA GLY A 119 -2.17 4.43 -16.76
C GLY A 119 -1.66 4.51 -15.32
N ALA A 120 -1.72 5.72 -14.75
CA ALA A 120 -1.21 6.00 -13.42
C ALA A 120 -2.34 6.00 -12.37
N PHE A 121 -2.14 5.28 -11.27
CA PHE A 121 -3.08 5.20 -10.16
C PHE A 121 -2.40 4.71 -8.88
N PHE A 122 -3.03 4.97 -7.73
CA PHE A 122 -2.64 4.33 -6.47
C PHE A 122 -3.45 3.06 -6.24
N SER A 123 -2.81 2.02 -5.71
CA SER A 123 -3.53 0.88 -5.14
C SER A 123 -4.38 1.33 -3.94
N ASP A 124 -5.42 0.56 -3.62
CA ASP A 124 -6.03 0.63 -2.30
C ASP A 124 -4.95 0.42 -1.22
N ALA A 125 -5.09 1.13 -0.12
CA ALA A 125 -4.18 1.03 1.01
C ALA A 125 -4.44 -0.26 1.79
N LEU A 126 -3.41 -1.07 1.98
CA LEU A 126 -3.43 -2.22 2.89
C LEU A 126 -2.83 -1.82 4.23
N SER A 127 -3.54 -2.08 5.33
CA SER A 127 -3.04 -1.79 6.69
C SER A 127 -2.02 -2.84 7.14
N THR A 128 -0.78 -2.68 6.66
CA THR A 128 0.35 -3.60 6.86
C THR A 128 1.67 -2.84 6.78
N SER A 129 2.72 -3.43 7.36
CA SER A 129 4.11 -2.94 7.27
C SER A 129 4.84 -3.43 6.01
N SER A 130 4.28 -4.41 5.31
CA SER A 130 4.84 -4.91 4.07
C SER A 130 3.78 -5.46 3.13
N VAL A 131 3.99 -5.26 1.83
CA VAL A 131 3.16 -5.79 0.74
C VAL A 131 4.04 -6.47 -0.29
N ILE A 132 3.48 -7.44 -0.98
CA ILE A 132 4.10 -8.03 -2.17
C ILE A 132 3.25 -7.68 -3.39
N VAL A 133 3.92 -7.22 -4.44
CA VAL A 133 3.33 -6.89 -5.75
C VAL A 133 3.71 -8.01 -6.70
N GLU A 134 2.71 -8.69 -7.26
CA GLU A 134 2.88 -9.93 -8.01
C GLU A 134 2.19 -9.81 -9.39
N LEU A 135 2.90 -10.11 -10.48
CA LEU A 135 2.30 -10.19 -11.82
C LEU A 135 1.87 -11.61 -12.12
N PHE A 136 0.64 -11.79 -12.58
CA PHE A 136 0.13 -13.03 -13.12
C PHE A 136 -0.25 -12.82 -14.58
N THR A 137 0.22 -13.71 -15.44
CA THR A 137 -0.06 -13.65 -16.88
C THR A 137 -0.76 -14.91 -17.33
N ASP A 138 -1.81 -14.76 -18.14
CA ASP A 138 -2.43 -15.85 -18.88
C ASP A 138 -1.84 -15.86 -20.30
N ALA A 139 -0.74 -16.59 -20.44
CA ALA A 139 0.08 -16.57 -21.65
C ALA A 139 -0.60 -17.19 -22.88
N ALA A 140 -1.78 -17.82 -22.73
CA ALA A 140 -2.58 -18.28 -23.86
C ALA A 140 -3.27 -17.12 -24.61
N SER A 141 -3.41 -15.94 -23.97
CA SER A 141 -4.12 -14.78 -24.52
C SER A 141 -3.26 -13.50 -24.63
N SER A 142 -2.03 -13.51 -24.09
CA SER A 142 -1.17 -12.32 -23.95
C SER A 142 -0.54 -11.78 -25.24
N VAL A 143 -0.79 -12.42 -26.39
CA VAL A 143 -0.24 -12.02 -27.70
C VAL A 143 -1.23 -11.22 -28.55
N GLU A 144 -2.53 -11.23 -28.25
CA GLU A 144 -3.54 -10.71 -29.19
C GLU A 144 -4.21 -9.36 -28.83
N THR A 145 -4.13 -8.84 -27.60
CA THR A 145 -4.98 -7.69 -27.20
C THR A 145 -4.26 -6.46 -26.66
N ALA A 146 -2.97 -6.51 -26.33
CA ALA A 146 -2.25 -5.28 -26.04
C ALA A 146 -1.99 -4.52 -27.36
N ASN A 147 -2.50 -3.29 -27.49
CA ASN A 147 -2.25 -2.46 -28.67
C ASN A 147 -0.74 -2.42 -28.95
N ALA A 148 -0.28 -3.04 -30.04
CA ALA A 148 1.14 -3.21 -30.36
C ALA A 148 1.94 -1.89 -30.56
N THR A 149 1.27 -0.74 -30.48
CA THR A 149 1.84 0.60 -30.50
C THR A 149 2.11 1.19 -29.11
N GLU A 150 1.55 0.61 -28.04
CA GLU A 150 1.77 1.04 -26.66
C GLU A 150 2.59 -0.01 -25.93
N CYS A 151 3.43 0.44 -25.02
CA CYS A 151 4.24 -0.46 -24.21
C CYS A 151 3.33 -1.37 -23.36
N VAL A 152 3.72 -2.63 -23.16
CA VAL A 152 3.01 -3.61 -22.31
C VAL A 152 3.77 -3.83 -21.00
N GLY A 153 3.09 -3.68 -19.87
CA GLY A 153 3.69 -3.84 -18.55
C GLY A 153 3.15 -2.90 -17.48
N PHE A 154 3.94 -2.71 -16.43
CA PHE A 154 3.71 -1.72 -15.40
C PHE A 154 5.03 -1.28 -14.77
N ALA A 155 5.06 -0.04 -14.29
CA ALA A 155 6.09 0.47 -13.39
C ALA A 155 5.46 1.04 -12.12
N VAL A 156 6.19 0.90 -11.02
CA VAL A 156 5.95 1.53 -9.74
C VAL A 156 7.08 2.50 -9.47
N ASP A 157 6.73 3.75 -9.15
CA ASP A 157 7.69 4.83 -8.89
C ASP A 157 7.72 5.27 -7.42
N SER A 158 6.72 4.86 -6.61
CA SER A 158 6.62 5.25 -5.21
C SER A 158 5.55 4.44 -4.47
N TYR A 159 5.53 4.56 -3.15
CA TYR A 159 4.41 4.15 -2.31
C TYR A 159 4.15 5.16 -1.20
N GLN A 160 2.89 5.22 -0.74
CA GLN A 160 2.48 6.01 0.41
C GLN A 160 2.30 5.09 1.62
N TYR A 161 2.85 5.50 2.76
CA TYR A 161 2.92 4.66 3.95
C TYR A 161 2.42 5.30 5.26
N LEU A 162 2.21 6.62 5.25
CA LEU A 162 1.62 7.38 6.35
C LEU A 162 0.63 8.39 5.79
N GLY A 163 -0.38 8.72 6.58
CA GLY A 163 -1.33 9.77 6.25
C GLY A 163 -1.38 10.83 7.34
N GLN A 164 -1.54 12.09 6.95
CA GLN A 164 -1.66 13.21 7.88
C GLN A 164 -3.05 13.83 7.82
N GLY A 165 -3.49 14.52 8.86
CA GLY A 165 -4.74 15.31 8.78
C GLY A 165 -4.63 16.39 7.71
N SER A 166 -5.64 16.53 6.84
CA SER A 166 -5.65 17.63 5.86
C SER A 166 -5.94 18.96 6.57
N THR A 167 -4.95 19.84 6.62
CA THR A 167 -5.08 21.19 7.19
C THR A 167 -5.01 22.25 6.10
N LEU A 168 -5.77 23.33 6.27
CA LEU A 168 -5.55 24.56 5.52
C LEU A 168 -4.42 25.35 6.20
N ASN A 169 -3.31 25.57 5.49
CA ASN A 169 -2.16 26.37 5.96
C ASN A 169 -1.50 25.89 7.28
N GLY A 170 -1.64 24.62 7.65
CA GLY A 170 -1.01 24.08 8.87
C GLY A 170 -1.69 24.48 10.19
N SER A 171 -2.81 25.21 10.14
CA SER A 171 -3.59 25.49 11.35
C SER A 171 -4.49 24.31 11.70
N LYS A 172 -4.47 23.91 12.98
CA LYS A 172 -5.40 22.94 13.58
C LYS A 172 -6.80 23.57 13.61
N GLU A 173 -7.76 22.97 12.92
CA GLU A 173 -9.12 23.51 12.80
C GLU A 173 -10.11 22.79 13.73
N GLU A 174 -9.72 21.67 14.35
CA GLU A 174 -10.68 20.73 14.93
C GLU A 174 -11.06 20.94 16.41
N VAL A 175 -10.34 21.74 17.21
CA VAL A 175 -10.66 21.90 18.66
C VAL A 175 -10.34 23.30 19.18
N CYS A 176 -11.34 23.98 19.75
CA CYS A 176 -11.14 25.18 20.58
C CYS A 176 -10.99 24.78 22.05
N GLY A 177 -9.77 24.84 22.60
CA GLY A 177 -9.48 24.50 23.99
C GLY A 177 -8.93 23.08 24.15
N ALA A 178 -9.24 22.45 25.30
CA ALA A 178 -8.84 21.07 25.54
C ALA A 178 -9.70 20.09 24.74
N ASP A 179 -9.08 19.10 24.12
CA ASP A 179 -9.78 18.02 23.43
C ASP A 179 -10.38 17.07 24.46
N ASN A 180 -11.71 17.08 24.56
CA ASN A 180 -12.48 16.20 25.42
C ASN A 180 -13.28 15.16 24.60
N SER A 181 -12.89 14.92 23.34
CA SER A 181 -13.48 13.88 22.52
C SER A 181 -13.31 12.51 23.19
N GLN A 182 -14.26 11.63 22.91
CA GLN A 182 -14.26 10.24 23.35
C GLN A 182 -14.63 9.39 22.14
N GLU A 183 -14.23 8.12 22.18
CA GLU A 183 -14.56 7.15 21.14
C GLU A 183 -16.08 7.08 20.93
N ALA A 184 -16.52 6.99 19.66
CA ALA A 184 -17.95 6.98 19.32
C ALA A 184 -18.74 5.94 20.14
N ARG A 185 -18.13 4.79 20.39
CA ARG A 185 -18.70 3.68 21.17
C ARG A 185 -19.04 4.04 22.62
N CYS A 186 -18.39 5.06 23.21
CA CYS A 186 -18.75 5.61 24.52
C CYS A 186 -20.13 6.26 24.55
N TYR A 187 -20.63 6.68 23.39
CA TYR A 187 -21.94 7.30 23.25
C TYR A 187 -23.05 6.32 22.84
N SER A 188 -22.79 5.00 22.88
CA SER A 188 -23.79 3.96 22.54
C SER A 188 -25.09 4.03 23.37
N GLY A 189 -25.06 4.61 24.58
CA GLY A 189 -26.27 4.91 25.37
C GLY A 189 -27.12 6.08 24.84
N TYR A 190 -26.56 6.93 23.97
CA TYR A 190 -27.23 8.03 23.30
C TYR A 190 -27.66 7.61 21.88
N ALA A 191 -28.69 6.77 21.82
CA ALA A 191 -29.06 6.02 20.63
C ALA A 191 -29.15 6.86 19.32
N SER A 192 -29.72 8.06 19.37
CA SER A 192 -29.85 8.92 18.17
C SER A 192 -28.52 9.43 17.66
N ALA A 193 -27.64 9.91 18.54
CA ALA A 193 -26.32 10.40 18.18
C ALA A 193 -25.43 9.26 17.66
N PHE A 194 -25.48 8.12 18.34
CA PHE A 194 -24.72 6.93 17.93
C PHE A 194 -25.23 6.33 16.62
N GLN A 195 -26.55 6.36 16.36
CA GLN A 195 -27.07 5.96 15.07
C GLN A 195 -26.67 6.95 13.96
N ALA A 196 -26.63 8.24 14.25
CA ALA A 196 -26.21 9.26 13.29
C ALA A 196 -24.73 9.15 12.91
N SER A 197 -23.86 8.68 13.81
CA SER A 197 -22.43 8.50 13.49
C SER A 197 -22.18 7.44 12.41
N ASN A 198 -23.14 6.55 12.14
CA ASN A 198 -23.05 5.58 11.04
C ASN A 198 -22.94 6.23 9.65
N ALA A 199 -23.34 7.50 9.51
CA ALA A 199 -23.21 8.27 8.28
C ALA A 199 -21.82 8.91 8.11
N VAL A 200 -20.94 8.81 9.11
CA VAL A 200 -19.60 9.42 9.09
C VAL A 200 -18.60 8.45 8.46
N ALA A 201 -17.80 8.95 7.53
CA ALA A 201 -16.72 8.23 6.87
C ALA A 201 -15.36 8.81 7.26
N ARG A 202 -14.37 7.94 7.48
CA ARG A 202 -12.97 8.27 7.34
C ARG A 202 -12.61 8.24 5.86
N LEU A 203 -11.96 9.29 5.39
CA LEU A 203 -11.45 9.42 4.03
C LEU A 203 -9.93 9.28 4.05
N LEU A 204 -9.37 8.40 3.24
CA LEU A 204 -7.93 8.38 2.94
C LEU A 204 -7.72 8.82 1.50
N ILE A 205 -7.18 10.03 1.33
CA ILE A 205 -7.05 10.71 0.04
C ILE A 205 -5.59 10.69 -0.35
N LYS A 206 -5.28 9.97 -1.44
CA LYS A 206 -3.93 9.84 -1.97
C LYS A 206 -3.69 10.94 -3.01
N LYS A 207 -2.73 11.83 -2.74
CA LYS A 207 -2.36 12.97 -3.60
C LYS A 207 -0.88 12.87 -3.97
N SER A 208 -0.46 13.63 -4.98
CA SER A 208 0.97 13.75 -5.32
C SER A 208 1.82 14.36 -4.19
N THR A 209 1.18 15.09 -3.26
CA THR A 209 1.82 15.66 -2.07
C THR A 209 1.67 14.77 -0.83
N GLY A 210 1.35 13.48 -1.02
CA GLY A 210 1.22 12.49 0.05
C GLY A 210 -0.22 12.09 0.34
N SER A 211 -0.38 11.35 1.44
CA SER A 211 -1.67 10.83 1.88
C SER A 211 -2.29 11.69 2.97
N TYR A 212 -3.60 11.91 2.88
CA TYR A 212 -4.33 12.75 3.83
C TYR A 212 -5.58 12.06 4.37
N PHE A 213 -5.78 12.17 5.68
CA PHE A 213 -7.03 11.81 6.33
C PHE A 213 -7.96 13.01 6.41
N CYS A 214 -9.21 12.77 6.06
CA CYS A 214 -10.33 13.70 6.22
C CYS A 214 -11.57 12.97 6.71
N THR A 215 -12.62 13.74 7.00
CA THR A 215 -13.95 13.23 7.35
C THR A 215 -14.92 13.53 6.22
N GLY A 216 -15.82 12.58 5.95
CA GLY A 216 -16.97 12.78 5.07
C GLY A 216 -18.27 12.36 5.76
N TRP A 217 -19.40 12.82 5.23
CA TRP A 217 -20.73 12.44 5.71
C TRP A 217 -21.61 12.01 4.54
N LEU A 218 -22.33 10.90 4.70
CA LEU A 218 -23.36 10.52 3.74
C LEU A 218 -24.47 11.57 3.71
N LEU A 219 -24.83 12.00 2.50
CA LEU A 219 -25.95 12.89 2.22
C LEU A 219 -27.05 12.11 1.50
N GLY A 220 -28.09 11.74 2.24
CA GLY A 220 -29.18 10.91 1.72
C GLY A 220 -28.78 9.44 1.55
N SER A 221 -29.48 8.73 0.66
CA SER A 221 -29.32 7.28 0.45
C SER A 221 -28.80 6.91 -0.94
N GLU A 222 -28.39 7.89 -1.74
CA GLU A 222 -27.96 7.70 -3.14
C GLU A 222 -26.44 7.52 -3.29
N GLY A 223 -25.71 7.40 -2.15
CA GLY A 223 -24.26 7.25 -2.17
C GLY A 223 -23.47 8.56 -2.30
N HIS A 224 -24.11 9.71 -2.05
CA HIS A 224 -23.42 10.99 -2.00
C HIS A 224 -22.71 11.19 -0.66
N VAL A 225 -21.47 11.67 -0.71
CA VAL A 225 -20.67 12.05 0.46
C VAL A 225 -20.31 13.52 0.35
N ILE A 226 -20.59 14.29 1.40
CA ILE A 226 -20.09 15.66 1.54
C ILE A 226 -18.80 15.67 2.36
N THR A 227 -17.81 16.45 1.93
CA THR A 227 -16.55 16.69 2.65
C THR A 227 -16.04 18.10 2.36
N ASN A 228 -14.94 18.50 2.98
CA ASN A 228 -14.36 19.82 2.79
C ASN A 228 -13.64 19.92 1.42
N HIS A 229 -13.70 21.10 0.80
CA HIS A 229 -13.02 21.35 -0.49
C HIS A 229 -11.51 21.17 -0.41
N HIS A 230 -10.87 21.50 0.72
CA HIS A 230 -9.41 21.32 0.86
C HIS A 230 -8.99 19.85 0.92
N CYS A 231 -9.89 18.97 1.33
CA CYS A 231 -9.73 17.53 1.25
C CYS A 231 -9.82 17.08 -0.22
N ILE A 232 -10.98 17.33 -0.86
CA ILE A 232 -11.26 16.92 -2.24
C ILE A 232 -11.66 18.13 -3.08
N SER A 233 -10.67 18.73 -3.75
CA SER A 233 -10.87 19.88 -4.65
C SER A 233 -10.88 19.54 -6.13
N THR A 234 -10.53 18.31 -6.53
CA THR A 234 -10.41 17.90 -7.94
C THR A 234 -10.94 16.47 -8.15
N GLN A 235 -11.29 16.13 -9.39
CA GLN A 235 -11.69 14.76 -9.73
C GLN A 235 -10.57 13.76 -9.43
N ALA A 236 -9.29 14.13 -9.64
CA ALA A 236 -8.16 13.26 -9.31
C ALA A 236 -8.10 12.94 -7.80
N HIS A 237 -8.42 13.89 -6.92
CA HIS A 237 -8.53 13.61 -5.48
C HIS A 237 -9.68 12.64 -5.20
N ALA A 238 -10.86 12.86 -5.80
CA ALA A 238 -12.02 11.99 -5.61
C ALA A 238 -11.79 10.56 -6.12
N SER A 239 -11.13 10.42 -7.27
CA SER A 239 -10.75 9.12 -7.86
C SER A 239 -9.72 8.36 -7.03
N ASN A 240 -8.93 9.05 -6.20
CA ASN A 240 -7.88 8.46 -5.36
C ASN A 240 -8.24 8.47 -3.85
N THR A 241 -9.54 8.40 -3.53
CA THR A 241 -10.04 8.43 -2.14
C THR A 241 -10.65 7.09 -1.74
N GLU A 242 -10.19 6.54 -0.62
CA GLU A 242 -10.89 5.44 0.08
C GLU A 242 -11.92 5.97 1.07
N PHE A 243 -13.10 5.36 1.06
CA PHE A 243 -14.23 5.70 1.92
C PHE A 243 -14.48 4.57 2.91
N GLU A 244 -14.22 4.84 4.19
CA GLU A 244 -14.28 3.84 5.25
C GLU A 244 -15.30 4.26 6.32
N PHE A 245 -16.34 3.45 6.49
CA PHE A 245 -17.41 3.67 7.47
C PHE A 245 -17.23 2.78 8.68
N MET A 246 -17.85 3.12 9.80
CA MET A 246 -17.81 2.30 11.03
C MET A 246 -16.38 2.03 11.53
N ALA A 247 -15.45 2.94 11.27
CA ALA A 247 -14.09 2.89 11.77
C ALA A 247 -14.04 3.32 13.25
N GLU A 248 -14.63 2.50 14.12
CA GLU A 248 -14.79 2.74 15.56
C GLU A 248 -14.33 1.56 16.41
N GLY A 249 -14.09 1.81 17.69
CA GLY A 249 -13.70 0.79 18.65
C GLY A 249 -14.85 -0.18 18.95
N SER A 250 -14.52 -1.45 19.21
CA SER A 250 -15.54 -2.46 19.58
C SER A 250 -16.22 -2.18 20.93
N SER A 251 -15.56 -1.41 21.80
CA SER A 251 -16.10 -0.89 23.07
C SER A 251 -15.54 0.51 23.36
N CYS A 252 -16.14 1.23 24.32
CA CYS A 252 -15.68 2.56 24.73
C CYS A 252 -14.20 2.60 25.17
N GLY A 253 -13.67 1.51 25.72
CA GLY A 253 -12.28 1.44 26.17
C GLY A 253 -11.26 1.13 25.07
N VAL A 254 -11.69 0.90 23.83
CA VAL A 254 -10.79 0.63 22.71
C VAL A 254 -10.37 1.95 22.10
N ASN A 255 -9.10 2.29 22.25
CA ASN A 255 -8.51 3.49 21.70
C ASN A 255 -8.28 3.33 20.18
N CYS A 256 -8.89 4.22 19.40
CA CYS A 256 -8.76 4.30 17.95
C CYS A 256 -8.00 5.56 17.50
N ALA A 257 -7.33 6.25 18.43
CA ALA A 257 -6.45 7.39 18.17
C ALA A 257 -5.18 6.93 17.44
N GLY A 258 -5.33 6.77 16.13
CA GLY A 258 -4.25 6.44 15.21
C GLY A 258 -4.80 6.25 13.79
N PRO A 259 -4.04 6.61 12.76
CA PRO A 259 -4.38 6.30 11.38
C PRO A 259 -4.75 4.83 11.22
N ARG A 260 -5.99 4.58 10.79
CA ARG A 260 -6.52 3.22 10.54
C ARG A 260 -6.39 2.25 11.74
N ALA A 261 -6.25 2.76 12.97
CA ALA A 261 -6.06 1.95 14.18
C ALA A 261 -7.26 1.02 14.45
N CYS A 262 -8.47 1.54 14.25
CA CYS A 262 -9.70 0.76 14.21
C CYS A 262 -10.18 0.66 12.77
N GLN A 263 -10.21 -0.57 12.26
CA GLN A 263 -10.66 -0.87 10.91
C GLN A 263 -12.19 -0.82 10.84
N GLY A 264 -12.68 -0.10 9.84
CA GLY A 264 -14.09 -0.06 9.45
C GLY A 264 -14.34 -0.86 8.18
N ASN A 265 -15.44 -0.52 7.51
CA ASN A 265 -15.86 -1.10 6.24
C ASN A 265 -15.47 -0.15 5.10
N PHE A 266 -14.56 -0.61 4.24
CA PHE A 266 -14.26 0.05 2.97
C PHE A 266 -15.42 -0.20 2.00
N VAL A 267 -16.09 0.86 1.57
CA VAL A 267 -17.26 0.76 0.67
C VAL A 267 -16.98 1.24 -0.74
N ALA A 268 -15.94 2.06 -0.93
CA ALA A 268 -15.47 2.55 -2.21
C ALA A 268 -14.01 3.01 -2.13
N SER A 269 -13.28 2.93 -3.24
CA SER A 269 -11.90 3.44 -3.39
C SER A 269 -11.75 4.51 -4.47
N SER A 270 -12.87 4.94 -5.05
CA SER A 270 -12.95 6.08 -5.96
C SER A 270 -14.35 6.71 -5.89
N ALA A 271 -14.45 7.97 -6.32
CA ALA A 271 -15.73 8.67 -6.45
C ALA A 271 -15.72 9.65 -7.62
N THR A 272 -16.90 10.03 -8.10
CA THR A 272 -17.07 11.16 -9.02
C THR A 272 -17.22 12.45 -8.21
N LEU A 273 -16.41 13.45 -8.52
CA LEU A 273 -16.52 14.77 -7.91
C LEU A 273 -17.73 15.50 -8.47
N ILE A 274 -18.62 15.92 -7.57
CA ILE A 274 -19.75 16.80 -7.89
C ILE A 274 -19.46 18.16 -7.25
N TYR A 275 -19.35 19.21 -8.07
CA TYR A 275 -19.39 20.58 -7.55
C TYR A 275 -20.85 20.96 -7.32
N ALA A 276 -21.15 21.34 -6.07
CA ALA A 276 -22.42 21.92 -5.67
C ALA A 276 -22.29 23.44 -5.51
#